data_AF-A0A9R0R9M6-F1
#
_entry.id   AF-A0A9R0R9M6-F1
#
_cell.length_a   1.000
_cell.length_b   1.000
_cell.length_c   1.000
_cell.angle_alpha   90.00
_cell.angle_beta   90.00
_cell.angle_gamma   90.00
#
_symmetry.space_group_name_H-M   'P 1'
#
loop_
_entity.id
_entity.type
_entity.pdbx_description
1 polymer ?
#
loop_
_entity_poly.entity_id
_entity_poly.type
_entity_poly.pdbx_seq_one_letter_code
_entity_poly.pdbx_strand_id
1 'polypeptide(L)'
;MATILESLLGSCANKLKDIITNEAILILGVEEELAELLRRVELIRCCIYDAEKRRTKELAVNNWLGQLRDVIYDVDEMLDMARCKGSKLLPDHPSSSSSKLAACKCLSISSCFCYIGSRRDVAVQIRILNKKIENISKDKIFLTLNSSTQPTGKGSTSKLIRSSNLVEPNLVGKEIIHSSRKLVDLILAHKESKSYKLAIVGTGGVGKTTLAQKIYNDQKVKRSFRQQAWVCVSQDYSEVTLLKEVLRNIGVHHEQGETIAELQRKVAETINGKSFLLVLDDVWYYHSS
;
A
#
# COMPACT_ATOMS: atom_id res chain seq x y z
N MET A 1 6.34 1.80 9.97
CA MET A 1 7.48 1.36 9.13
C MET A 1 7.84 -0.06 9.49
N ALA A 2 8.38 -0.37 10.68
CA ALA A 2 8.63 -1.75 11.11
C ALA A 2 7.45 -2.70 10.88
N THR A 3 6.29 -2.41 11.50
CA THR A 3 5.03 -3.16 11.31
C THR A 3 4.56 -3.21 9.85
N ILE A 4 4.93 -2.23 9.02
CA ILE A 4 4.54 -2.15 7.61
C ILE A 4 5.42 -3.06 6.76
N LEU A 5 6.74 -3.02 6.94
CA LEU A 5 7.65 -3.88 6.16
C LEU A 5 7.55 -5.35 6.62
N GLU A 6 7.35 -5.58 7.92
CA GLU A 6 7.09 -6.91 8.48
C GLU A 6 5.77 -7.50 7.97
N SER A 7 4.68 -6.72 7.92
CA SER A 7 3.40 -7.17 7.34
C SER A 7 3.45 -7.31 5.82
N LEU A 8 4.17 -6.43 5.10
CA LEU A 8 4.42 -6.60 3.65
C LEU A 8 5.20 -7.88 3.35
N LEU A 9 6.26 -8.17 4.09
CA LEU A 9 7.03 -9.41 3.95
C LEU A 9 6.22 -10.65 4.35
N GLY A 10 5.41 -10.58 5.41
CA GLY A 10 4.47 -11.64 5.78
C GLY A 10 3.40 -11.89 4.71
N SER A 11 2.79 -10.83 4.18
CA SER A 11 1.84 -10.89 3.08
C SER A 11 2.47 -11.48 1.81
N CYS A 12 3.69 -11.04 1.47
CA CYS A 12 4.45 -11.55 0.33
C CYS A 12 4.76 -13.04 0.49
N ALA A 13 5.25 -13.48 1.66
CA ALA A 13 5.49 -14.90 1.96
C ALA A 13 4.22 -15.75 1.88
N ASN A 14 3.08 -15.24 2.34
CA ASN A 14 1.79 -15.94 2.24
C ASN A 14 1.31 -16.02 0.78
N LYS A 15 1.32 -14.91 0.03
CA LYS A 15 1.00 -14.91 -1.41
C LYS A 15 1.91 -15.86 -2.20
N LEU A 16 3.19 -15.98 -1.82
CA LEU A 16 4.14 -16.93 -2.40
C LEU A 16 3.78 -18.39 -2.09
N LYS A 17 3.33 -18.72 -0.89
CA LYS A 17 2.84 -20.08 -0.55
C LYS A 17 1.57 -20.43 -1.35
N ASP A 18 0.64 -19.48 -1.45
CA ASP A 18 -0.61 -19.64 -2.21
C ASP A 18 -0.37 -19.77 -3.73
N ILE A 19 0.62 -19.05 -4.29
CA ILE A 19 0.89 -19.08 -5.74
C ILE A 19 1.64 -20.35 -6.14
N ILE A 20 2.58 -20.84 -5.32
CA ILE A 20 3.38 -22.05 -5.62
C ILE A 20 2.47 -23.28 -5.79
N THR A 21 1.42 -23.39 -4.98
CA THR A 21 0.46 -24.50 -5.01
C THR A 21 -0.66 -24.35 -6.06
N ASN A 22 -0.63 -23.30 -6.87
CA ASN A 22 -1.71 -22.98 -7.81
C ASN A 22 -1.52 -23.65 -9.17
N GLU A 23 -2.57 -24.29 -9.69
CA GLU A 23 -2.56 -25.00 -10.99
C GLU A 23 -2.13 -24.10 -12.17
N ALA A 24 -2.52 -22.81 -12.15
CA ALA A 24 -2.11 -21.82 -13.13
C ALA A 24 -0.58 -21.58 -13.19
N ILE A 25 0.15 -21.96 -12.14
CA ILE A 25 1.58 -21.72 -11.95
C ILE A 25 2.41 -22.98 -12.25
N LEU A 26 1.85 -24.16 -11.95
CA LEU A 26 2.33 -25.43 -12.52
C LEU A 26 2.33 -25.36 -14.06
N ILE A 27 1.29 -24.75 -14.64
CA ILE A 27 1.17 -24.44 -16.07
C ILE A 27 2.22 -23.42 -16.56
N LEU A 28 2.82 -22.62 -15.68
CA LEU A 28 3.95 -21.75 -16.05
C LEU A 28 5.32 -22.43 -15.90
N GLY A 29 5.44 -23.44 -15.02
CA GLY A 29 6.68 -24.19 -14.82
C GLY A 29 7.79 -23.37 -14.14
N VAL A 30 7.41 -22.52 -13.18
CA VAL A 30 8.31 -21.60 -12.44
C VAL A 30 8.28 -21.85 -10.93
N GLU A 31 7.88 -23.05 -10.52
CA GLU A 31 7.68 -23.44 -9.13
C GLU A 31 8.99 -23.35 -8.32
N GLU A 32 10.09 -23.88 -8.86
CA GLU A 32 11.41 -23.84 -8.24
C GLU A 32 11.89 -22.40 -8.00
N GLU A 33 11.74 -21.51 -8.98
CA GLU A 33 12.17 -20.12 -8.81
C GLU A 33 11.29 -19.35 -7.81
N LEU A 34 10.00 -19.69 -7.69
CA LEU A 34 9.11 -19.11 -6.67
C LEU A 34 9.40 -19.66 -5.27
N ALA A 35 9.71 -20.95 -5.13
CA ALA A 35 10.13 -21.55 -3.87
C ALA A 35 11.45 -20.96 -3.35
N GLU A 36 12.41 -20.73 -4.25
CA GLU A 36 13.70 -20.10 -3.93
C GLU A 36 13.55 -18.59 -3.63
N LEU A 37 12.51 -17.94 -4.17
CA LEU A 37 12.12 -16.57 -3.80
C LEU A 37 11.49 -16.52 -2.40
N LEU A 38 10.55 -17.43 -2.11
CA LEU A 38 9.94 -17.59 -0.79
C LEU A 38 10.99 -17.82 0.29
N ARG A 39 11.93 -18.75 0.07
CA ARG A 39 13.00 -19.06 1.03
C ARG A 39 13.84 -17.83 1.38
N ARG A 40 14.16 -16.97 0.39
CA ARG A 40 14.90 -15.72 0.64
C ARG A 40 14.05 -14.65 1.36
N VAL A 41 12.77 -14.53 1.00
CA VAL A 41 11.82 -13.62 1.69
C VAL A 41 11.68 -13.99 3.16
N GLU A 42 11.54 -15.28 3.48
CA GLU A 42 11.48 -15.77 4.86
C GLU A 42 12.80 -15.56 5.62
N LEU A 43 13.95 -15.81 4.98
CA LEU A 43 15.26 -15.56 5.57
C LEU A 43 15.47 -14.08 5.95
N ILE A 44 15.03 -13.15 5.09
CA ILE A 44 15.11 -11.72 5.37
C ILE A 44 14.15 -11.30 6.49
N ARG A 45 12.95 -11.91 6.55
CA ARG A 45 11.95 -11.61 7.58
C ARG A 45 12.51 -11.78 8.99
N CYS A 46 13.43 -12.73 9.21
CA CYS A 46 14.08 -12.96 10.50
C CYS A 46 14.89 -11.76 11.04
N CYS A 47 15.46 -10.90 10.19
CA CYS A 47 16.32 -9.79 10.63
C CYS A 47 15.63 -8.41 10.61
N ILE A 48 14.39 -8.32 10.13
CA ILE A 48 13.67 -7.04 9.95
C ILE A 48 13.49 -6.27 11.26
N TYR A 49 13.12 -6.97 12.32
CA TYR A 49 12.85 -6.37 13.61
C TYR A 49 14.09 -5.64 14.18
N ASP A 50 15.27 -6.24 14.04
CA ASP A 50 16.53 -5.63 14.48
C ASP A 50 17.06 -4.58 13.51
N ALA A 51 16.83 -4.75 12.20
CA ALA A 51 17.14 -3.72 11.20
C ALA A 51 16.34 -2.44 11.47
N GLU A 52 15.05 -2.53 11.74
CA GLU A 52 14.19 -1.37 12.03
C GLU A 52 14.54 -0.67 13.34
N LYS A 53 15.00 -1.40 14.37
CA LYS A 53 15.58 -0.79 15.59
C LYS A 53 16.83 0.04 15.32
N ARG A 54 17.63 -0.35 14.33
CA ARG A 54 18.88 0.34 13.94
C ARG A 54 18.64 1.44 12.90
N ARG A 55 17.53 1.40 12.16
CA ARG A 55 17.16 2.32 11.05
C ARG A 55 17.37 3.81 11.36
N THR A 56 17.00 4.29 12.55
CA THR A 56 17.13 5.72 12.89
C THR A 56 18.54 6.12 13.35
N LYS A 57 19.43 5.16 13.58
CA LYS A 57 20.81 5.36 14.05
C LYS A 57 21.84 5.11 12.93
N GLU A 58 21.52 4.21 12.01
CA GLU A 58 22.42 3.75 10.96
C GLU A 58 21.82 4.02 9.57
N LEU A 59 22.30 5.07 8.90
CA LEU A 59 21.83 5.46 7.56
C LEU A 59 21.97 4.32 6.53
N ALA A 60 23.01 3.50 6.65
CA ALA A 60 23.21 2.30 5.85
C ALA A 60 22.04 1.32 5.99
N VAL A 61 21.60 1.02 7.22
CA VAL A 61 20.45 0.14 7.49
C VAL A 61 19.15 0.74 6.96
N ASN A 62 18.97 2.06 7.06
CA ASN A 62 17.81 2.74 6.46
C ASN A 62 17.78 2.63 4.93
N ASN A 63 18.92 2.78 4.26
CA ASN A 63 19.02 2.64 2.81
C ASN A 63 18.85 1.17 2.35
N TRP A 64 19.32 0.21 3.15
CA TRP A 64 19.08 -1.22 2.92
C TRP A 64 17.60 -1.59 3.07
N LEU A 65 16.92 -1.10 4.12
CA LEU A 65 15.46 -1.26 4.30
C LEU A 65 14.65 -0.60 3.18
N GLY A 66 15.10 0.53 2.64
CA GLY A 66 14.51 1.17 1.47
C GLY A 66 14.57 0.29 0.22
N GLN A 67 15.76 -0.20 -0.13
CA GLN A 67 15.96 -1.11 -1.26
C GLN A 67 15.13 -2.39 -1.11
N LEU A 68 15.09 -2.97 0.08
CA LEU A 68 14.26 -4.14 0.36
C LEU A 68 12.77 -3.88 0.16
N ARG A 69 12.25 -2.76 0.67
CA ARG A 69 10.85 -2.38 0.48
C ARG A 69 10.51 -2.29 -1.01
N ASP A 70 11.38 -1.66 -1.80
CA ASP A 70 11.14 -1.44 -3.22
C ASP A 70 11.14 -2.77 -3.99
N VAL A 71 12.05 -3.71 -3.66
CA VAL A 71 12.05 -5.06 -4.24
C VAL A 71 10.84 -5.89 -3.81
N ILE A 72 10.30 -5.72 -2.60
CA ILE A 72 9.07 -6.40 -2.18
C ILE A 72 7.83 -5.89 -2.93
N TYR A 73 7.79 -4.61 -3.33
CA TYR A 73 6.75 -4.13 -4.24
C TYR A 73 6.89 -4.73 -5.64
N ASP A 74 8.11 -4.82 -6.19
CA ASP A 74 8.33 -5.49 -7.49
C ASP A 74 7.88 -6.98 -7.45
N VAL A 75 8.08 -7.66 -6.31
CA VAL A 75 7.58 -9.03 -6.11
C VAL A 75 6.05 -9.08 -6.11
N ASP A 76 5.38 -8.15 -5.43
CA ASP A 76 3.91 -8.15 -5.36
C ASP A 76 3.27 -7.94 -6.75
N GLU A 77 3.79 -6.99 -7.54
CA GLU A 77 3.38 -6.78 -8.94
C GLU A 77 3.63 -8.02 -9.80
N MET A 78 4.79 -8.67 -9.61
CA MET A 78 5.15 -9.87 -10.35
C MET A 78 4.24 -11.07 -10.00
N LEU A 79 3.85 -11.23 -8.73
CA LEU A 79 2.90 -12.27 -8.31
C LEU A 79 1.53 -12.09 -8.96
N ASP A 80 1.03 -10.86 -9.03
CA ASP A 80 -0.23 -10.55 -9.72
C ASP A 80 -0.10 -10.77 -11.25
N MET A 81 1.05 -10.44 -11.84
CA MET A 81 1.36 -10.73 -13.24
C MET A 81 1.39 -12.24 -13.53
N ALA A 82 1.97 -13.06 -12.64
CA ALA A 82 1.98 -14.51 -12.75
C ALA A 82 0.58 -15.11 -12.64
N ARG A 83 -0.23 -14.68 -11.66
CA ARG A 83 -1.65 -15.09 -11.55
C ARG A 83 -2.43 -14.74 -12.81
N CYS A 84 -2.32 -13.50 -13.29
CA CYS A 84 -3.01 -13.02 -14.49
C CYS A 84 -2.60 -13.77 -15.76
N LYS A 85 -1.30 -14.05 -15.94
CA LYS A 85 -0.81 -14.81 -17.11
C LYS A 85 -1.16 -16.28 -17.01
N GLY A 86 -0.91 -16.95 -15.89
CA GLY A 86 -1.23 -18.36 -15.68
C GLY A 86 -2.72 -18.65 -15.84
N SER A 87 -3.60 -17.78 -15.33
CA SER A 87 -5.06 -17.97 -15.44
C SER A 87 -5.55 -17.98 -16.90
N LYS A 88 -4.87 -17.27 -17.80
CA LYS A 88 -5.17 -17.25 -19.25
C LYS A 88 -4.69 -18.50 -19.99
N LEU A 89 -3.98 -19.40 -19.31
CA LEU A 89 -3.44 -20.65 -19.85
C LEU A 89 -4.18 -21.89 -19.33
N LEU A 90 -5.09 -21.72 -18.36
CA LEU A 90 -6.05 -22.75 -17.98
C LEU A 90 -7.10 -22.91 -19.10
N PRO A 91 -7.57 -24.13 -19.40
CA PRO A 91 -8.70 -24.33 -20.29
C PRO A 91 -10.00 -23.77 -19.67
N ASP A 92 -10.80 -23.05 -20.45
CA ASP A 92 -12.03 -22.40 -19.98
C ASP A 92 -13.01 -23.42 -19.35
N HIS A 93 -13.33 -23.25 -18.06
CA HIS A 93 -14.50 -23.88 -17.47
C HIS A 93 -15.78 -23.17 -17.97
N PRO A 94 -16.71 -23.87 -18.64
CA PRO A 94 -17.86 -23.23 -19.26
C PRO A 94 -18.93 -22.88 -18.22
N SER A 95 -19.07 -21.58 -17.92
CA SER A 95 -20.22 -21.05 -17.17
C SER A 95 -20.76 -19.76 -17.81
N SER A 96 -21.91 -19.92 -18.48
CA SER A 96 -22.96 -18.93 -18.85
C SER A 96 -22.75 -17.44 -18.54
N SER A 97 -23.11 -16.46 -19.38
CA SER A 97 -23.58 -16.36 -20.79
C SER A 97 -23.68 -14.84 -21.08
N SER A 98 -23.73 -14.25 -22.29
CA SER A 98 -24.01 -14.69 -23.67
C SER A 98 -23.06 -13.90 -24.63
N SER A 99 -23.15 -13.85 -25.97
CA SER A 99 -24.12 -14.29 -26.99
C SER A 99 -23.37 -14.63 -28.30
N LYS A 100 -24.09 -15.04 -29.36
CA LYS A 100 -23.55 -15.83 -30.49
C LYS A 100 -22.81 -15.02 -31.59
N LEU A 101 -22.10 -15.78 -32.44
CA LEU A 101 -21.44 -15.46 -33.73
C LEU A 101 -19.97 -15.04 -33.59
N ALA A 102 -19.00 -15.59 -34.35
CA ALA A 102 -19.07 -16.59 -35.43
C ALA A 102 -17.91 -17.60 -35.36
N ALA A 103 -18.02 -18.69 -36.11
CA ALA A 103 -17.04 -19.77 -36.10
C ALA A 103 -15.69 -19.35 -36.70
N CYS A 104 -14.59 -19.68 -36.01
CA CYS A 104 -13.27 -19.78 -36.63
C CYS A 104 -12.58 -21.07 -36.17
N LYS A 105 -12.72 -22.14 -36.98
CA LYS A 105 -11.86 -23.32 -36.88
C LYS A 105 -10.46 -22.93 -37.36
N CYS A 106 -9.57 -22.55 -36.44
CA CYS A 106 -8.15 -22.43 -36.74
C CYS A 106 -7.34 -23.35 -35.82
N LEU A 107 -7.05 -24.55 -36.33
CA LEU A 107 -5.90 -25.33 -35.89
C LEU A 107 -4.66 -24.50 -36.16
N SER A 108 -4.10 -23.85 -35.13
CA SER A 108 -2.93 -23.01 -35.27
C SER A 108 -1.92 -23.29 -34.17
N ILE A 109 -0.77 -23.81 -34.60
CA ILE A 109 0.43 -24.11 -33.81
C ILE A 109 0.99 -22.84 -33.11
N SER A 110 0.44 -21.66 -33.44
CA SER A 110 0.68 -20.37 -32.77
C SER A 110 0.30 -20.33 -31.28
N SER A 111 -0.62 -21.18 -30.79
CA SER A 111 -0.99 -21.19 -29.36
C SER A 111 0.21 -21.53 -28.46
N CYS A 112 1.10 -22.41 -28.91
CA CYS A 112 2.33 -22.77 -28.22
C CYS A 112 3.32 -21.59 -28.11
N PHE A 113 3.36 -20.67 -29.08
CA PHE A 113 4.28 -19.53 -29.06
C PHE A 113 3.84 -18.43 -28.09
N CYS A 114 2.53 -18.19 -27.94
CA CYS A 114 2.01 -17.31 -26.89
C CYS A 114 2.35 -17.87 -25.49
N TYR A 115 2.19 -19.18 -25.31
CA TYR A 115 2.48 -19.92 -24.08
C TYR A 115 3.97 -19.83 -23.66
N ILE A 116 4.89 -20.05 -24.61
CA ILE A 116 6.34 -19.92 -24.38
C ILE A 116 6.72 -18.46 -24.06
N GLY A 117 6.11 -17.48 -24.74
CA GLY A 117 6.32 -16.06 -24.45
C GLY A 117 5.92 -15.68 -23.03
N SER A 118 4.70 -16.05 -22.61
CA SER A 118 4.21 -15.77 -21.25
C SER A 118 5.02 -16.49 -20.17
N ARG A 119 5.40 -17.75 -20.39
CA ARG A 119 6.27 -18.51 -19.49
C ARG A 119 7.64 -17.85 -19.32
N ARG A 120 8.31 -17.54 -20.45
CA ARG A 120 9.66 -16.95 -20.45
C ARG A 120 9.69 -15.59 -19.77
N ASP A 121 8.70 -14.74 -20.02
CA ASP A 121 8.62 -13.40 -19.43
C ASP A 121 8.41 -13.47 -17.90
N VAL A 122 7.51 -14.33 -17.43
CA VAL A 122 7.31 -14.59 -16.00
C VAL A 122 8.59 -15.15 -15.35
N ALA A 123 9.20 -16.18 -15.93
CA ALA A 123 10.42 -16.79 -15.41
C ALA A 123 11.60 -15.80 -15.35
N VAL A 124 11.77 -14.95 -16.37
CA VAL A 124 12.80 -13.90 -16.39
C VAL A 124 12.58 -12.90 -15.25
N GLN A 125 11.35 -12.45 -15.01
CA GLN A 125 11.06 -11.53 -13.91
C GLN A 125 11.31 -12.17 -12.53
N ILE A 126 10.90 -13.42 -12.30
CA ILE A 126 11.20 -14.14 -11.04
C ILE A 126 12.72 -14.26 -10.85
N ARG A 127 13.48 -14.59 -11.89
CA ARG A 127 14.95 -14.67 -11.83
C ARG A 127 15.61 -13.32 -11.53
N ILE A 128 15.11 -12.23 -12.11
CA ILE A 128 15.56 -10.86 -11.79
C ILE A 128 15.31 -10.56 -10.30
N LEU A 129 14.12 -10.86 -9.79
CA LEU A 129 13.75 -10.61 -8.39
C LEU A 129 14.53 -11.47 -7.41
N ASN A 130 14.70 -12.75 -7.69
CA ASN A 130 15.59 -13.64 -6.95
C ASN A 130 16.99 -13.06 -6.85
N LYS A 131 17.54 -12.53 -7.96
CA LYS A 131 18.86 -11.89 -7.95
C LYS A 131 18.87 -10.57 -7.16
N LYS A 132 17.82 -9.74 -7.23
CA LYS A 132 17.70 -8.52 -6.40
C LYS A 132 17.68 -8.86 -4.91
N ILE A 133 16.84 -9.81 -4.49
CA ILE A 133 16.76 -10.26 -3.10
C ILE A 133 18.05 -10.96 -2.66
N GLU A 134 18.68 -11.75 -3.53
CA GLU A 134 19.97 -12.38 -3.25
C GLU A 134 21.05 -11.33 -2.95
N ASN A 135 21.14 -10.27 -3.75
CA ASN A 135 22.07 -9.16 -3.51
C ASN A 135 21.80 -8.49 -2.15
N ILE A 136 20.52 -8.25 -1.81
CA ILE A 136 20.12 -7.69 -0.51
C ILE A 136 20.54 -8.62 0.66
N SER A 137 20.39 -9.94 0.49
CA SER A 137 20.81 -10.97 1.47
C SER A 137 22.32 -11.26 1.50
N LYS A 138 23.09 -10.71 0.55
CA LYS A 138 24.55 -10.79 0.52
C LYS A 138 25.22 -9.47 0.92
N ASP A 139 24.43 -8.43 1.19
CA ASP A 139 24.94 -7.16 1.70
C ASP A 139 25.61 -7.36 3.08
N LYS A 140 26.75 -6.71 3.28
CA LYS A 140 27.48 -6.67 4.56
C LYS A 140 26.59 -6.20 5.70
N ILE A 141 25.60 -5.36 5.42
CA ILE A 141 24.59 -4.90 6.38
C ILE A 141 23.75 -6.08 6.89
N PHE A 142 23.22 -6.92 6.00
CA PHE A 142 22.45 -8.11 6.36
C PHE A 142 23.27 -9.13 7.13
N LEU A 143 24.53 -9.37 6.71
CA LEU A 143 25.44 -10.26 7.43
C LEU A 143 25.73 -9.76 8.86
N THR A 144 25.86 -8.44 9.06
CA THR A 144 26.08 -7.81 10.37
C THR A 144 24.82 -7.86 11.25
N LEU A 145 23.62 -7.80 10.65
CA LEU A 145 22.35 -7.95 11.36
C LEU A 145 22.16 -9.38 11.87
N ASN A 146 22.48 -10.39 11.06
CA ASN A 146 22.37 -11.81 11.43
C ASN A 146 23.47 -12.31 12.40
N SER A 147 24.59 -11.59 12.54
CA SER A 147 25.71 -12.01 13.39
C SER A 147 25.76 -11.35 14.77
N SER A 148 24.82 -10.45 15.10
CA SER A 148 24.93 -9.58 16.27
C SER A 148 24.16 -10.11 17.48
N THR A 149 24.90 -10.75 18.39
CA THR A 149 24.58 -10.66 19.83
C THR A 149 24.41 -9.20 20.27
N GLN A 150 23.65 -9.00 21.35
CA GLN A 150 23.25 -7.69 21.90
C GLN A 150 24.41 -6.71 22.10
N PRO A 151 24.17 -5.41 21.84
CA PRO A 151 24.55 -4.40 22.81
C PRO A 151 23.35 -3.60 23.34
N THR A 152 23.18 -3.60 24.66
CA THR A 152 22.32 -2.67 25.39
C THR A 152 22.76 -1.22 25.20
N GLY A 153 21.86 -0.33 24.77
CA GLY A 153 22.15 1.10 24.56
C GLY A 153 20.94 2.01 24.78
N LYS A 154 20.94 2.68 25.95
CA LYS A 154 19.83 3.47 26.51
C LYS A 154 19.61 4.80 25.76
N GLY A 155 18.34 5.16 25.52
CA GLY A 155 17.88 6.55 25.35
C GLY A 155 18.01 7.20 23.96
N SER A 156 16.87 7.41 23.29
CA SER A 156 16.33 8.75 22.99
C SER A 156 15.06 8.61 22.13
N THR A 157 13.95 9.17 22.58
CA THR A 157 12.67 9.16 21.84
C THR A 157 12.71 10.17 20.71
N SER A 158 13.06 9.72 19.50
CA SER A 158 12.94 10.56 18.30
C SER A 158 11.46 10.83 18.01
N LYS A 159 11.06 12.11 18.11
CA LYS A 159 9.76 12.56 17.60
C LYS A 159 9.72 12.29 16.10
N LEU A 160 8.90 11.31 15.68
CA LEU A 160 8.53 11.13 14.28
C LEU A 160 7.94 12.43 13.75
N ILE A 161 8.62 13.05 12.80
CA ILE A 161 8.14 14.25 12.12
C ILE A 161 6.95 13.83 11.24
N ARG A 162 5.74 13.91 11.80
CA ARG A 162 4.46 13.72 11.09
C ARG A 162 4.15 14.95 10.25
N SER A 163 4.92 15.16 9.18
CA SER A 163 4.56 16.06 8.09
C SER A 163 4.85 15.37 6.77
N SER A 164 3.88 14.62 6.25
CA SER A 164 3.77 14.44 4.81
C SER A 164 3.43 15.82 4.24
N ASN A 165 4.43 16.55 3.75
CA ASN A 165 4.18 17.79 3.02
C ASN A 165 3.19 17.47 1.91
N LEU A 166 2.04 18.16 1.89
CA LEU A 166 0.94 17.92 0.95
C LEU A 166 1.29 18.49 -0.45
N VAL A 167 2.37 17.97 -1.02
CA VAL A 167 2.80 18.24 -2.38
C VAL A 167 1.79 17.60 -3.33
N GLU A 168 1.35 18.36 -4.33
CA GLU A 168 0.41 17.85 -5.31
C GLU A 168 1.07 16.75 -6.16
N PRO A 169 0.54 15.50 -6.18
CA PRO A 169 1.18 14.41 -6.89
C PRO A 169 1.06 14.58 -8.41
N ASN A 170 2.17 14.31 -9.12
CA ASN A 170 2.21 14.19 -10.58
C ASN A 170 1.48 12.92 -11.03
N LEU A 171 0.15 13.02 -11.13
CA LEU A 171 -0.72 11.94 -11.59
C LEU A 171 -0.48 11.62 -13.08
N VAL A 172 -0.17 10.37 -13.37
CA VAL A 172 -0.11 9.83 -14.73
C VAL A 172 -1.22 8.80 -14.94
N GLY A 173 -1.76 8.72 -16.16
CA GLY A 173 -2.88 7.83 -16.51
C GLY A 173 -4.22 8.55 -16.71
N LYS A 174 -4.92 8.23 -17.81
CA LYS A 174 -6.19 8.89 -18.17
C LYS A 174 -7.33 8.53 -17.21
N GLU A 175 -7.36 7.30 -16.73
CA GLU A 175 -8.41 6.77 -15.86
C GLU A 175 -8.40 7.43 -14.48
N ILE A 176 -7.23 7.54 -13.82
CA ILE A 176 -7.14 8.18 -12.51
C ILE A 176 -7.49 9.68 -12.55
N ILE A 177 -7.23 10.37 -13.67
CA ILE A 177 -7.69 11.75 -13.91
C ILE A 177 -9.22 11.80 -14.01
N HIS A 178 -9.84 10.86 -14.72
CA HIS A 178 -11.31 10.79 -14.85
C HIS A 178 -11.97 10.46 -13.50
N SER A 179 -11.47 9.45 -12.79
CA SER A 179 -11.95 9.05 -11.46
C SER A 179 -11.80 10.16 -10.43
N SER A 180 -10.67 10.89 -10.43
CA SER A 180 -10.47 12.07 -9.57
C SER A 180 -11.53 13.14 -9.82
N ARG A 181 -11.79 13.51 -11.09
CA ARG A 181 -12.85 14.48 -11.44
C ARG A 181 -14.23 14.02 -11.01
N LYS A 182 -14.59 12.76 -11.30
CA LYS A 182 -15.89 12.17 -10.94
C LYS A 182 -16.11 12.17 -9.43
N LEU A 183 -15.07 11.90 -8.63
CA LEU A 183 -15.14 11.96 -7.17
C LEU A 183 -15.22 13.41 -6.64
N VAL A 184 -14.51 14.36 -7.24
CA VAL A 184 -14.67 15.79 -6.92
C VAL A 184 -16.11 16.24 -7.17
N ASP A 185 -16.65 15.96 -8.35
CA ASP A 185 -18.02 16.36 -8.70
C ASP A 185 -19.06 15.67 -7.80
N LEU A 186 -18.84 14.40 -7.41
CA LEU A 186 -19.67 13.67 -6.44
C LEU A 186 -19.65 14.29 -5.03
N ILE A 187 -18.48 14.71 -4.54
CA ILE A 187 -18.32 15.37 -3.24
C ILE A 187 -19.04 16.73 -3.25
N LEU A 188 -18.91 17.49 -4.34
CA LEU A 188 -19.55 18.79 -4.48
C LEU A 188 -21.08 18.68 -4.58
N ALA A 189 -21.60 17.67 -5.28
CA ALA A 189 -23.04 17.40 -5.37
C ALA A 189 -23.67 17.12 -3.99
N HIS A 190 -22.91 16.56 -3.04
CA HIS A 190 -23.39 16.23 -1.70
C HIS A 190 -23.03 17.28 -0.63
N LYS A 191 -22.44 18.42 -1.00
CA LYS A 191 -21.95 19.46 -0.07
C LYS A 191 -23.00 19.97 0.93
N GLU A 192 -24.25 20.09 0.50
CA GLU A 192 -25.36 20.59 1.32
C GLU A 192 -26.01 19.47 2.19
N SER A 193 -25.50 18.23 2.11
CA SER A 193 -25.95 17.13 2.99
C SER A 193 -25.45 17.34 4.42
N LYS A 194 -26.31 17.10 5.41
CA LYS A 194 -25.95 17.18 6.85
C LYS A 194 -24.69 16.38 7.20
N SER A 195 -24.49 15.23 6.57
CA SER A 195 -23.19 14.55 6.48
C SER A 195 -23.15 13.68 5.24
N TYR A 196 -21.97 13.59 4.60
CA TYR A 196 -21.70 12.67 3.50
C TYR A 196 -20.37 11.97 3.76
N LYS A 197 -20.30 10.66 3.52
CA LYS A 197 -19.12 9.83 3.76
C LYS A 197 -18.74 9.10 2.48
N LEU A 198 -17.46 9.18 2.12
CA LEU A 198 -16.88 8.48 0.98
C LEU A 198 -15.71 7.63 1.49
N ALA A 199 -15.66 6.36 1.11
CA ALA A 199 -14.53 5.47 1.40
C ALA A 199 -13.76 5.16 0.11
N ILE A 200 -12.43 5.27 0.16
CA ILE A 200 -11.54 4.81 -0.90
C ILE A 200 -10.88 3.53 -0.39
N VAL A 201 -11.32 2.38 -0.91
CA VAL A 201 -10.89 1.05 -0.47
C VAL A 201 -10.13 0.36 -1.61
N GLY A 202 -9.16 -0.48 -1.26
CA GLY A 202 -8.30 -1.17 -2.20
C GLY A 202 -7.02 -1.68 -1.52
N THR A 203 -6.23 -2.47 -2.25
CA THR A 203 -4.97 -3.08 -1.80
C THR A 203 -3.92 -2.04 -1.39
N GLY A 204 -2.84 -2.49 -0.74
CA GLY A 204 -1.64 -1.66 -0.54
C GLY A 204 -1.07 -1.18 -1.88
N GLY A 205 -0.38 -0.04 -1.89
CA GLY A 205 0.29 0.47 -3.10
C GLY A 205 -0.60 1.05 -4.22
N VAL A 206 -1.89 0.71 -4.30
CA VAL A 206 -2.82 1.10 -5.40
C VAL A 206 -3.12 2.61 -5.54
N GLY A 207 -2.42 3.48 -4.79
CA GLY A 207 -2.55 4.94 -4.94
C GLY A 207 -3.76 5.58 -4.25
N LYS A 208 -4.39 4.91 -3.27
CA LYS A 208 -5.55 5.46 -2.50
C LYS A 208 -5.27 6.85 -1.95
N THR A 209 -4.19 6.98 -1.18
CA THR A 209 -3.71 8.23 -0.59
C THR A 209 -3.38 9.26 -1.67
N THR A 210 -2.78 8.85 -2.80
CA THR A 210 -2.48 9.73 -3.95
C THR A 210 -3.75 10.31 -4.59
N LEU A 211 -4.79 9.47 -4.77
CA LEU A 211 -6.09 9.90 -5.29
C LEU A 211 -6.80 10.84 -4.30
N ALA A 212 -6.80 10.51 -3.01
CA ALA A 212 -7.34 11.37 -1.96
C ALA A 212 -6.60 12.72 -1.89
N GLN A 213 -5.27 12.73 -2.00
CA GLN A 213 -4.45 13.95 -2.04
C GLN A 213 -4.79 14.81 -3.26
N LYS A 214 -5.06 14.20 -4.42
CA LYS A 214 -5.48 14.93 -5.62
C LYS A 214 -6.85 15.60 -5.42
N ILE A 215 -7.81 14.88 -4.83
CA ILE A 215 -9.15 15.40 -4.53
C ILE A 215 -9.08 16.53 -3.49
N TYR A 216 -8.35 16.33 -2.38
CA TYR A 216 -8.17 17.35 -1.33
C TYR A 216 -7.47 18.61 -1.85
N ASN A 217 -6.54 18.46 -2.79
CA ASN A 217 -5.84 19.60 -3.38
C ASN A 217 -6.58 20.30 -4.53
N ASP A 218 -7.68 19.73 -5.04
CA ASP A 218 -8.45 20.27 -6.16
C ASP A 218 -9.01 21.67 -5.86
N GLN A 219 -8.93 22.55 -6.85
CA GLN A 219 -9.31 23.96 -6.70
C GLN A 219 -10.82 24.16 -6.50
N LYS A 220 -11.68 23.30 -7.05
CA LYS A 220 -13.12 23.35 -6.78
C LYS A 220 -13.39 22.96 -5.33
N VAL A 221 -12.74 21.90 -4.83
CA VAL A 221 -12.85 21.44 -3.44
C VAL A 221 -12.38 22.53 -2.49
N LYS A 222 -11.17 23.08 -2.70
CA LYS A 222 -10.60 24.14 -1.85
C LYS A 222 -11.45 25.39 -1.77
N ARG A 223 -12.11 25.80 -2.86
CA ARG A 223 -13.03 26.95 -2.89
C ARG A 223 -14.40 26.65 -2.26
N SER A 224 -14.81 25.39 -2.25
CA SER A 224 -16.14 24.98 -1.78
C SER A 224 -16.20 24.68 -0.29
N PHE A 225 -15.10 24.22 0.31
CA PHE A 225 -15.05 23.85 1.74
C PHE A 225 -14.27 24.89 2.55
N ARG A 226 -15.01 25.75 3.27
CA ARG A 226 -14.50 26.77 4.21
C ARG A 226 -13.52 26.23 5.27
N GLN A 227 -13.64 24.97 5.66
CA GLN A 227 -12.73 24.30 6.58
C GLN A 227 -12.31 22.95 6.01
N GLN A 228 -11.04 22.61 6.16
CA GLN A 228 -10.44 21.37 5.64
C GLN A 228 -9.45 20.81 6.66
N ALA A 229 -9.44 19.50 6.82
CA ALA A 229 -8.43 18.81 7.62
C ALA A 229 -8.00 17.49 6.97
N TRP A 230 -6.70 17.22 7.00
CA TRP A 230 -6.13 15.92 6.67
C TRP A 230 -5.50 15.32 7.93
N VAL A 231 -5.90 14.10 8.29
CA VAL A 231 -5.38 13.38 9.45
C VAL A 231 -5.04 11.95 9.03
N CYS A 232 -3.80 11.54 9.32
CA CYS A 232 -3.38 10.15 9.17
C CYS A 232 -3.66 9.40 10.47
N VAL A 233 -4.48 8.36 10.38
CA VAL A 233 -4.90 7.54 11.52
C VAL A 233 -3.89 6.40 11.70
N SER A 234 -2.93 6.57 12.60
CA SER A 234 -2.06 5.46 13.01
C SER A 234 -2.89 4.35 13.66
N GLN A 235 -2.42 3.09 13.60
CA GLN A 235 -3.02 1.97 14.35
C GLN A 235 -3.23 2.36 15.83
N ASP A 236 -2.15 2.72 16.54
CA ASP A 236 -2.20 3.17 17.95
C ASP A 236 -2.70 4.64 18.12
N TYR A 237 -3.78 5.04 17.44
CA TYR A 237 -4.37 6.37 17.64
C TYR A 237 -5.07 6.48 18.99
N SER A 238 -5.14 7.71 19.53
CA SER A 238 -6.04 8.05 20.62
C SER A 238 -6.99 9.16 20.18
N GLU A 239 -8.23 9.14 20.66
CA GLU A 239 -9.23 10.17 20.30
C GLU A 239 -8.72 11.59 20.60
N VAL A 240 -8.03 11.76 21.73
CA VAL A 240 -7.39 13.03 22.13
C VAL A 240 -6.36 13.50 21.11
N THR A 241 -5.49 12.61 20.59
CA THR A 241 -4.48 13.00 19.60
C THR A 241 -5.09 13.28 18.24
N LEU A 242 -6.09 12.50 17.82
CA LEU A 242 -6.82 12.71 16.57
C LEU A 242 -7.58 14.04 16.56
N LEU A 243 -8.32 14.35 17.62
CA LEU A 243 -9.05 15.63 17.75
C LEU A 243 -8.10 16.83 17.77
N LYS A 244 -6.95 16.73 18.46
CA LYS A 244 -5.91 17.77 18.45
C LYS A 244 -5.29 17.97 17.07
N GLU A 245 -5.12 16.89 16.30
CA GLU A 245 -4.64 16.96 14.92
C GLU A 245 -5.66 17.60 13.97
N VAL A 246 -6.96 17.34 14.14
CA VAL A 246 -8.05 18.06 13.44
C VAL A 246 -8.02 19.55 13.78
N LEU A 247 -8.01 19.91 15.08
CA LEU A 247 -7.97 21.30 15.55
C LEU A 247 -6.76 22.07 14.98
N ARG A 248 -5.58 21.43 14.95
CA ARG A 248 -4.36 21.99 14.36
C ARG A 248 -4.52 22.27 12.86
N ASN A 249 -5.17 21.37 12.11
CA ASN A 249 -5.41 21.55 10.67
C ASN A 249 -6.35 22.74 10.38
N ILE A 250 -7.39 22.94 11.19
CA ILE A 250 -8.37 24.02 11.02
C ILE A 250 -7.99 25.34 11.73
N GLY A 251 -6.74 25.45 12.21
CA GLY A 251 -6.18 26.68 12.79
C GLY A 251 -6.63 27.00 14.22
N VAL A 252 -7.10 26.02 14.99
CA VAL A 252 -7.63 26.22 16.36
C VAL A 252 -6.60 25.81 17.41
N HIS A 253 -6.38 26.69 18.39
CA HIS A 253 -5.49 26.42 19.52
C HIS A 253 -6.08 25.39 20.48
N HIS A 254 -5.24 24.45 20.90
CA HIS A 254 -5.55 23.42 21.87
C HIS A 254 -4.43 23.36 22.92
N GLU A 255 -4.76 22.93 24.11
CA GLU A 255 -3.93 23.01 25.31
C GLU A 255 -3.62 21.62 25.88
N GLN A 256 -2.69 21.57 26.82
CA GLN A 256 -2.30 20.32 27.47
C GLN A 256 -3.22 20.07 28.68
N GLY A 257 -3.78 18.86 28.79
CA GLY A 257 -4.77 18.52 29.81
C GLY A 257 -6.25 18.55 29.37
N GLU A 258 -6.57 19.12 28.21
CA GLU A 258 -7.95 19.14 27.69
C GLU A 258 -8.57 17.74 27.54
N THR A 259 -9.80 17.62 28.01
CA THR A 259 -10.63 16.41 27.90
C THR A 259 -11.15 16.21 26.46
N ILE A 260 -11.59 14.98 26.16
CA ILE A 260 -12.22 14.64 24.87
C ILE A 260 -13.44 15.53 24.60
N ALA A 261 -14.26 15.81 25.62
CA ALA A 261 -15.45 16.64 25.49
C ALA A 261 -15.12 18.10 25.14
N GLU A 262 -14.07 18.68 25.72
CA GLU A 262 -13.62 20.04 25.41
C GLU A 262 -13.07 20.14 23.98
N LEU A 263 -12.28 19.14 23.55
CA LEU A 263 -11.76 19.06 22.19
C LEU A 263 -12.90 18.87 21.16
N GLN A 264 -13.88 18.00 21.45
CA GLN A 264 -15.07 17.82 20.62
C GLN A 264 -15.90 19.11 20.52
N ARG A 265 -16.10 19.82 21.64
CA ARG A 265 -16.79 21.12 21.66
C ARG A 265 -16.07 22.14 20.78
N LYS A 266 -14.75 22.29 20.91
CA LYS A 266 -13.93 23.18 20.05
C LYS A 266 -14.07 22.85 18.57
N VAL A 267 -14.05 21.57 18.19
CA VAL A 267 -14.28 21.14 16.80
C VAL A 267 -15.69 21.55 16.34
N ALA A 268 -16.72 21.22 17.12
CA ALA A 268 -18.12 21.49 16.80
C ALA A 268 -18.40 22.99 16.62
N GLU A 269 -17.95 23.84 17.56
CA GLU A 269 -18.04 25.30 17.48
C GLU A 269 -17.32 25.85 16.25
N THR A 270 -16.15 25.29 15.91
CA THR A 270 -15.36 25.76 14.77
C THR A 270 -16.01 25.45 13.42
N ILE A 271 -16.63 24.26 13.27
CA ILE A 271 -17.28 23.84 12.02
C ILE A 271 -18.75 24.27 11.92
N ASN A 272 -19.36 24.76 13.00
CA ASN A 272 -20.76 25.18 13.01
C ASN A 272 -21.05 26.24 11.92
N GLY A 273 -22.11 26.01 11.13
CA GLY A 273 -22.48 26.87 10.00
C GLY A 273 -21.46 26.93 8.85
N LYS A 274 -20.48 26.01 8.79
CA LYS A 274 -19.42 25.98 7.76
C LYS A 274 -19.37 24.62 7.09
N SER A 275 -19.23 24.63 5.76
CA SER A 275 -18.85 23.45 4.99
C SER A 275 -17.46 22.95 5.44
N PHE A 276 -17.39 21.73 5.95
CA PHE A 276 -16.16 21.09 6.44
C PHE A 276 -15.85 19.81 5.65
N LEU A 277 -14.60 19.66 5.20
CA LEU A 277 -14.09 18.42 4.62
C LEU A 277 -13.01 17.83 5.52
N LEU A 278 -13.21 16.59 5.94
CA LEU A 278 -12.24 15.83 6.73
C LEU A 278 -11.78 14.62 5.91
N VAL A 279 -10.47 14.48 5.70
CA VAL A 279 -9.85 13.26 5.20
C VAL A 279 -9.21 12.53 6.37
N LEU A 280 -9.65 11.28 6.58
CA LEU A 280 -9.02 10.30 7.44
C LEU A 280 -8.27 9.31 6.55
N ASP A 281 -6.94 9.39 6.56
CA ASP A 281 -6.05 8.57 5.75
C ASP A 281 -5.50 7.39 6.58
N ASP A 282 -5.27 6.25 5.92
CA ASP A 282 -4.81 4.99 6.53
C ASP A 282 -5.67 4.47 7.70
N VAL A 283 -7.01 4.49 7.59
CA VAL A 283 -7.91 4.01 8.67
C VAL A 283 -7.91 2.47 8.79
N TRP A 284 -7.66 1.97 10.00
CA TRP A 284 -7.60 0.54 10.33
C TRP A 284 -8.89 0.04 11.02
N TYR A 285 -9.31 -1.19 10.70
CA TYR A 285 -10.37 -1.89 11.43
C TYR A 285 -9.77 -2.71 12.57
N TYR A 286 -10.24 -2.46 13.80
CA TYR A 286 -10.01 -3.36 14.93
C TYR A 286 -11.09 -4.43 14.98
N HIS A 287 -10.70 -5.70 14.83
CA HIS A 287 -11.48 -6.81 15.38
C HIS A 287 -11.14 -6.92 16.86
N SER A 288 -12.04 -6.43 17.72
CA SER A 288 -12.06 -6.83 19.13
C SER A 288 -12.49 -8.30 19.20
N SER A 289 -11.52 -9.18 19.45
CA SER A 289 -11.74 -10.57 19.88
C SER A 289 -11.82 -10.63 21.39
#